data_AF-A0A7X4GDZ1-F1
#
_entry.id   AF-A0A7X4GDZ1-F1
#
_cell.length_a   1.000
_cell.length_b   1.000
_cell.length_c   1.000
_cell.angle_alpha   90.00
_cell.angle_beta   90.00
_cell.angle_gamma   90.00
#
_symmetry.space_group_name_H-M   'P 1'
#
loop_
_entity.id
_entity.type
_entity.pdbx_description
1 polymer ?
#
loop_
_entity_poly.entity_id
_entity_poly.type
_entity_poly.pdbx_seq_one_letter_code
_entity_poly.pdbx_strand_id
1 'polypeptide(L)'
;MMEPAGTGQPSSRAFLRVAGASVAQHQVGMALAFACQRVICLARGASAEMIALQHAAEGAGLQFTIATGPGQLAGLVTATDELVVMSEGLFVDPGKALPLLEGRTPVVLVQPVEGALAAGFERIDINRATAGLMRVPGELVEQLHQLPIDVDVPSALTRIALQTGIAMREIPAAARSGTAWRVVRTEAEAFALEDDWLRSRLGDDAGRSPGRALARIGVLSFGSSLLHAGNASNAVSLAVLASIAMAAGLGWFGLAAGGFAFVAVAWVLAEASRLLRSAERQALGQPLPAIPRADALGWAIDLAFTALILVDTPRFPGEPVLAWLCVPAILMMIVILLPRVVEGRPRGWISDRALLGLVLAVASAFGQVLLVVRLLCAILLAAALLVPLRRHG
;
A
#
# COMPACT_ATOMS: atom_id res chain seq x y z
N MET A 1 -7.78 -25.85 7.78
CA MET A 1 -6.71 -26.04 8.80
C MET A 1 -5.43 -25.52 8.18
N MET A 2 -4.61 -24.73 8.90
CA MET A 2 -3.40 -24.13 8.29
C MET A 2 -2.47 -25.16 7.63
N GLU A 3 -2.44 -25.20 6.30
CA GLU A 3 -1.63 -26.04 5.44
C GLU A 3 -0.21 -25.46 5.30
N PRO A 4 0.81 -26.33 5.22
CA PRO A 4 2.18 -25.89 5.01
C PRO A 4 2.36 -25.22 3.64
N ALA A 5 3.28 -24.24 3.57
CA ALA A 5 3.67 -23.48 2.37
C ALA A 5 4.41 -24.31 1.29
N GLY A 6 4.44 -25.63 1.44
CA GLY A 6 5.07 -26.58 0.54
C GLY A 6 5.37 -27.89 1.27
N THR A 7 5.73 -28.94 0.53
CA THR A 7 6.22 -30.19 1.12
C THR A 7 7.50 -29.93 1.90
N GLY A 8 7.47 -30.08 3.22
CA GLY A 8 8.64 -29.91 4.10
C GLY A 8 8.91 -28.48 4.58
N GLN A 9 8.04 -27.50 4.32
CA GLN A 9 8.18 -26.16 4.88
C GLN A 9 7.48 -26.05 6.25
N PRO A 10 8.14 -25.48 7.29
CA PRO A 10 7.59 -25.41 8.63
C PRO A 10 6.52 -24.32 8.80
N SER A 11 6.47 -23.34 7.90
CA SER A 11 5.52 -22.22 7.95
C SER A 11 4.24 -22.53 7.17
N SER A 12 3.10 -22.10 7.72
CA SER A 12 1.80 -22.17 7.04
C SER A 12 1.72 -21.19 5.87
N ARG A 13 0.92 -21.53 4.84
CA ARG A 13 0.59 -20.65 3.71
C ARG A 13 0.04 -19.30 4.14
N ALA A 14 -0.66 -19.26 5.27
CA ALA A 14 -1.17 -18.03 5.87
C ALA A 14 -0.06 -17.01 6.17
N PHE A 15 1.17 -17.45 6.41
CA PHE A 15 2.32 -16.60 6.74
C PHE A 15 3.24 -16.28 5.55
N LEU A 16 2.92 -16.75 4.34
CA LEU A 16 3.58 -16.30 3.11
C LEU A 16 3.40 -14.79 2.95
N ARG A 17 4.45 -14.08 2.51
CA ARG A 17 4.44 -12.62 2.44
C ARG A 17 4.15 -12.13 1.04
N VAL A 18 3.21 -11.19 0.94
CA VAL A 18 2.85 -10.47 -0.28
C VAL A 18 2.76 -8.99 0.08
N ALA A 19 3.38 -8.12 -0.70
CA ALA A 19 3.45 -6.67 -0.47
C ALA A 19 3.93 -6.30 0.96
N GLY A 20 4.89 -7.05 1.51
CA GLY A 20 5.46 -6.79 2.84
C GLY A 20 4.57 -7.15 4.04
N ALA A 21 3.47 -7.88 3.84
CA ALA A 21 2.62 -8.41 4.90
C ALA A 21 2.31 -9.88 4.63
N SER A 22 1.98 -10.66 5.67
CA SER A 22 1.54 -12.04 5.45
C SER A 22 0.17 -12.09 4.76
N VAL A 23 -0.14 -13.17 4.06
CA VAL A 23 -1.49 -13.39 3.50
C VAL A 23 -2.55 -13.29 4.60
N ALA A 24 -2.29 -13.82 5.79
CA ALA A 24 -3.17 -13.69 6.94
C ALA A 24 -3.41 -12.22 7.36
N GLN A 25 -2.39 -11.37 7.30
CA GLN A 25 -2.55 -9.93 7.55
C GLN A 25 -3.44 -9.28 6.48
N HIS A 26 -3.26 -9.62 5.20
CA HIS A 26 -4.18 -9.17 4.13
C HIS A 26 -5.61 -9.63 4.37
N GLN A 27 -5.81 -10.85 4.86
CA GLN A 27 -7.13 -11.39 5.21
C GLN A 27 -7.77 -10.67 6.41
N VAL A 28 -6.97 -10.29 7.42
CA VAL A 28 -7.44 -9.42 8.51
C VAL A 28 -7.82 -8.03 7.97
N GLY A 29 -7.01 -7.44 7.08
CA GLY A 29 -7.35 -6.19 6.40
C GLY A 29 -8.65 -6.29 5.59
N MET A 30 -8.91 -7.43 4.96
CA MET A 30 -10.17 -7.73 4.28
C MET A 30 -11.35 -7.81 5.27
N ALA A 31 -11.18 -8.47 6.42
CA ALA A 31 -12.20 -8.53 7.46
C ALA A 31 -12.58 -7.13 7.98
N LEU A 32 -11.59 -6.24 8.17
CA LEU A 32 -11.84 -4.83 8.49
C LEU A 32 -12.63 -4.13 7.39
N ALA A 33 -12.28 -4.35 6.12
CA ALA A 33 -12.98 -3.76 4.98
C ALA A 33 -14.44 -4.23 4.88
N PHE A 34 -14.74 -5.46 5.31
CA PHE A 34 -16.11 -5.97 5.45
C PHE A 34 -16.83 -5.51 6.72
N ALA A 35 -16.20 -4.67 7.55
CA ALA A 35 -16.70 -4.23 8.84
C ALA A 35 -17.02 -5.39 9.80
N CYS A 36 -16.23 -6.47 9.72
CA CYS A 36 -16.29 -7.54 10.71
C CYS A 36 -15.92 -7.00 12.10
N GLN A 37 -16.52 -7.56 13.15
CA GLN A 37 -16.23 -7.19 14.54
C GLN A 37 -15.21 -8.14 15.20
N ARG A 38 -15.17 -9.38 14.70
CA ARG A 38 -14.32 -10.45 15.21
C ARG A 38 -13.75 -11.29 14.09
N VAL A 39 -12.57 -11.85 14.33
CA VAL A 39 -11.89 -12.81 13.46
C VAL A 39 -11.68 -14.09 14.24
N ILE A 40 -12.19 -15.20 13.70
CA ILE A 40 -11.94 -16.54 14.23
C ILE A 40 -10.94 -17.23 13.32
N CYS A 41 -9.71 -17.42 13.80
CA CYS A 41 -8.64 -18.05 13.05
C CYS A 41 -8.59 -19.55 13.32
N LEU A 42 -8.65 -20.37 12.28
CA LEU A 42 -8.59 -21.82 12.39
C LEU A 42 -7.14 -22.32 12.36
N ALA A 43 -6.60 -22.66 13.52
CA ALA A 43 -5.19 -23.03 13.69
C ALA A 43 -5.01 -24.16 14.70
N ARG A 44 -4.01 -25.03 14.50
CA ARG A 44 -3.70 -26.12 15.45
C ARG A 44 -3.22 -25.64 16.81
N GLY A 45 -2.71 -24.40 16.91
CA GLY A 45 -2.22 -23.81 18.14
C GLY A 45 -1.68 -22.39 17.91
N ALA A 46 -1.22 -21.77 18.99
CA ALA A 46 -0.60 -20.45 18.95
C ALA A 46 0.89 -20.58 18.58
N SER A 47 1.29 -19.96 17.46
CA SER A 47 2.69 -19.71 17.10
C SER A 47 3.07 -18.25 17.36
N ALA A 48 4.36 -17.91 17.31
CA ALA A 48 4.81 -16.52 17.46
C ALA A 48 4.19 -15.61 16.39
N GLU A 49 4.10 -16.09 15.15
CA GLU A 49 3.46 -15.38 14.03
C GLU A 49 1.95 -15.21 14.25
N MET A 50 1.29 -16.21 14.85
CA MET A 50 -0.13 -16.13 15.20
C MET A 50 -0.39 -15.10 16.31
N ILE A 51 0.48 -15.05 17.32
CA ILE A 51 0.40 -14.04 18.40
C ILE A 51 0.62 -12.64 17.82
N ALA A 52 1.58 -12.48 16.90
CA ALA A 52 1.79 -11.21 16.21
C ALA A 52 0.58 -10.80 15.36
N LEU A 53 -0.06 -11.76 14.67
CA LEU A 53 -1.30 -11.53 13.91
C LEU A 53 -2.46 -11.13 14.84
N GLN A 54 -2.60 -11.80 15.99
CA GLN A 54 -3.59 -11.48 17.01
C GLN A 54 -3.43 -10.02 17.48
N HIS A 55 -2.23 -9.62 17.90
CA HIS A 55 -1.98 -8.24 18.33
C HIS A 55 -2.22 -7.22 17.22
N ALA A 56 -1.90 -7.56 15.96
CA ALA A 56 -2.18 -6.69 14.83
C ALA A 56 -3.69 -6.52 14.59
N ALA A 57 -4.48 -7.59 14.69
CA ALA A 57 -5.93 -7.55 14.56
C ALA A 57 -6.59 -6.77 15.71
N GLU A 58 -6.18 -7.05 16.95
CA GLU A 58 -6.67 -6.35 18.15
C GLU A 58 -6.30 -4.86 18.15
N GLY A 59 -5.07 -4.53 17.73
CA GLY A 59 -4.64 -3.15 17.53
C GLY A 59 -5.42 -2.40 16.44
N ALA A 60 -6.06 -3.13 15.53
CA ALA A 60 -6.97 -2.57 14.53
C ALA A 60 -8.45 -2.56 14.97
N GLY A 61 -8.75 -2.97 16.21
CA GLY A 61 -10.09 -2.93 16.80
C GLY A 61 -10.93 -4.18 16.59
N LEU A 62 -10.36 -5.29 16.11
CA LEU A 62 -11.04 -6.57 15.99
C LEU A 62 -10.86 -7.42 17.25
N GLN A 63 -11.88 -8.19 17.61
CA GLN A 63 -11.68 -9.32 18.52
C GLN A 63 -11.03 -10.48 17.76
N PHE A 64 -9.99 -11.10 18.30
CA PHE A 64 -9.32 -12.22 17.65
C PHE A 64 -9.41 -13.47 18.53
N THR A 65 -9.80 -14.60 17.94
CA THR A 65 -9.88 -15.88 18.66
C THR A 65 -9.33 -16.99 17.79
N ILE A 66 -8.56 -17.88 18.40
CA ILE A 66 -8.03 -19.08 17.74
C ILE A 66 -8.98 -20.24 18.05
N ALA A 67 -9.45 -20.92 17.00
CA ALA A 67 -10.22 -22.14 17.11
C ALA A 67 -9.42 -23.32 16.50
N THR A 68 -9.31 -24.42 17.22
CA THR A 68 -8.50 -25.57 16.78
C THR A 68 -9.25 -26.56 15.92
N GLY A 69 -10.57 -26.41 15.78
CA GLY A 69 -11.40 -27.30 14.98
C GLY A 69 -12.87 -26.85 14.91
N PRO A 70 -13.71 -27.63 14.21
CA PRO A 70 -15.11 -27.29 13.95
C PRO A 70 -15.93 -27.15 15.24
N GLY A 71 -15.68 -27.99 16.26
CA GLY A 71 -16.41 -27.93 17.53
C GLY A 71 -16.17 -26.63 18.31
N GLN A 72 -14.94 -26.12 18.34
CA GLN A 72 -14.65 -24.83 18.97
C GLN A 72 -15.25 -23.68 18.17
N LEU A 73 -15.24 -23.76 16.84
CA LEU A 73 -15.89 -22.76 16.00
C LEU A 73 -17.40 -22.67 16.28
N ALA A 74 -18.08 -23.80 16.41
CA ALA A 74 -19.51 -23.84 16.74
C ALA A 74 -19.83 -23.21 18.10
N GLY A 75 -18.93 -23.31 19.08
CA GLY A 75 -19.11 -22.64 20.38
C GLY A 75 -18.88 -21.13 20.34
N LEU A 76 -18.20 -20.62 19.30
CA LEU A 76 -17.92 -19.19 19.13
C LEU A 76 -18.95 -18.48 18.25
N VAL A 77 -19.71 -19.21 17.43
CA VAL A 77 -20.64 -18.66 16.45
C VAL A 77 -22.08 -18.94 16.86
N THR A 78 -22.93 -17.93 16.80
CA THR A 78 -24.37 -18.01 17.06
C THR A 78 -25.16 -17.97 15.75
N ALA A 79 -26.40 -18.44 15.77
CA ALA A 79 -27.26 -18.42 14.59
C ALA A 79 -27.55 -17.01 14.03
N THR A 80 -27.45 -15.98 14.87
CA THR A 80 -27.65 -14.57 14.47
C THR A 80 -26.41 -13.94 13.83
N ASP A 81 -25.27 -14.62 13.86
CA ASP A 81 -24.04 -14.11 13.28
C ASP A 81 -24.05 -14.22 11.75
N GLU A 82 -23.41 -13.25 11.10
CA GLU A 82 -23.07 -13.30 9.69
C GLU A 82 -21.57 -13.61 9.57
N LEU A 83 -21.22 -14.63 8.79
CA LEU A 83 -19.84 -15.05 8.60
C LEU A 83 -19.36 -14.68 7.22
N VAL A 84 -18.16 -14.11 7.17
CA VAL A 84 -17.34 -14.07 5.96
C VAL A 84 -16.27 -15.13 6.13
N VAL A 85 -16.28 -16.14 5.26
CA VAL A 85 -15.33 -17.26 5.31
C VAL A 85 -14.34 -17.11 4.18
N MET A 86 -13.05 -17.15 4.53
CA MET A 86 -11.92 -17.06 3.62
C MET A 86 -11.14 -18.37 3.65
N SER A 87 -10.84 -18.93 2.48
CA SER A 87 -9.90 -20.04 2.34
C SER A 87 -8.49 -19.59 2.72
N GLU A 88 -7.70 -20.54 3.19
CA GLU A 88 -6.29 -20.27 3.50
C GLU A 88 -5.51 -19.88 2.25
N GLY A 89 -4.56 -18.96 2.40
CA GLY A 89 -3.71 -18.52 1.29
C GLY A 89 -4.43 -17.62 0.27
N LEU A 90 -5.72 -17.33 0.48
CA LEU A 90 -6.46 -16.44 -0.40
C LEU A 90 -5.97 -14.99 -0.23
N PHE A 91 -5.39 -14.45 -1.30
CA PHE A 91 -5.08 -13.03 -1.47
C PHE A 91 -6.10 -12.40 -2.41
N VAL A 92 -6.81 -11.38 -1.92
CA VAL A 92 -7.82 -10.66 -2.71
C VAL A 92 -7.72 -9.15 -2.47
N ASP A 93 -7.86 -8.35 -3.53
CA ASP A 93 -7.98 -6.90 -3.42
C ASP A 93 -9.37 -6.53 -2.83
N PRO A 94 -9.44 -5.82 -1.69
CA PRO A 94 -10.71 -5.38 -1.10
C PRO A 94 -11.61 -4.64 -2.08
N GLY A 95 -11.04 -3.81 -2.97
CA GLY A 95 -11.80 -3.06 -3.96
C GLY A 95 -12.50 -3.94 -5.02
N LYS A 96 -12.10 -5.21 -5.14
CA LYS A 96 -12.75 -6.21 -6.01
C LYS A 96 -13.69 -7.14 -5.25
N ALA A 97 -13.40 -7.43 -3.98
CA ALA A 97 -14.22 -8.32 -3.16
C ALA A 97 -15.47 -7.64 -2.60
N LEU A 98 -15.35 -6.40 -2.11
CA LEU A 98 -16.44 -5.69 -1.44
C LEU A 98 -17.73 -5.65 -2.28
N PRO A 99 -17.69 -5.21 -3.56
CA PRO A 99 -18.89 -5.17 -4.41
C PRO A 99 -19.56 -6.53 -4.62
N LEU A 100 -18.82 -7.64 -4.46
CA LEU A 100 -19.34 -8.98 -4.66
C LEU A 100 -20.06 -9.56 -3.43
N LEU A 101 -19.83 -8.99 -2.23
CA LEU A 101 -20.50 -9.39 -0.99
C LEU A 101 -21.37 -8.28 -0.38
N GLU A 102 -21.59 -7.20 -1.13
CA GLU A 102 -22.50 -6.10 -0.78
C GLU A 102 -23.95 -6.61 -0.60
N GLY A 103 -24.70 -5.96 0.30
CA GLY A 103 -26.14 -6.20 0.49
C GLY A 103 -26.52 -7.27 1.53
N ARG A 104 -25.59 -7.73 2.37
CA ARG A 104 -25.79 -8.72 3.46
C ARG A 104 -26.39 -10.07 3.04
N THR A 105 -26.61 -10.29 1.76
CA THR A 105 -27.20 -11.54 1.27
C THR A 105 -26.16 -12.66 1.30
N PRO A 106 -26.48 -13.83 1.87
CA PRO A 106 -25.62 -15.01 1.79
C PRO A 106 -25.28 -15.36 0.34
N VAL A 107 -24.01 -15.62 0.07
CA VAL A 107 -23.52 -15.92 -1.27
C VAL A 107 -22.20 -16.69 -1.21
N VAL A 108 -22.06 -17.70 -2.07
CA VAL A 108 -20.81 -18.42 -2.30
C VAL A 108 -20.19 -17.90 -3.59
N LEU A 109 -18.97 -17.35 -3.52
CA LEU A 109 -18.28 -16.89 -4.72
C LEU A 109 -17.63 -18.07 -5.44
N VAL A 110 -17.84 -18.13 -6.75
CA VAL A 110 -17.39 -19.25 -7.60
C VAL A 110 -16.66 -18.74 -8.84
N GLN A 111 -15.97 -19.64 -9.51
CA GLN A 111 -15.33 -19.39 -10.81
C GLN A 111 -15.40 -20.64 -11.70
N PRO A 112 -15.25 -20.51 -13.02
CA PRO A 112 -15.14 -21.65 -13.92
C PRO A 112 -13.99 -22.58 -13.49
N VAL A 113 -14.20 -23.88 -13.63
CA VAL A 113 -13.22 -24.90 -13.22
C VAL A 113 -11.93 -24.85 -14.06
N GLU A 114 -12.03 -24.37 -15.30
CA GLU A 114 -10.92 -24.24 -16.25
C GLU A 114 -9.83 -23.32 -15.66
N GLY A 115 -8.64 -23.87 -15.42
CA GLY A 115 -7.51 -23.15 -14.81
C GLY A 115 -7.61 -22.93 -13.29
N ALA A 116 -8.80 -22.96 -12.69
CA ALA A 116 -8.98 -22.72 -11.26
C ALA A 116 -8.33 -23.77 -10.36
N LEU A 117 -8.41 -25.06 -10.75
CA LEU A 117 -7.75 -26.14 -10.00
C LEU A 117 -6.22 -25.99 -9.99
N ALA A 118 -5.65 -25.67 -11.16
CA ALA A 118 -4.21 -25.43 -11.27
C ALA A 118 -3.77 -24.22 -10.43
N ALA A 119 -4.64 -23.20 -10.33
CA ALA A 119 -4.47 -22.04 -9.46
C ALA A 119 -4.73 -22.31 -7.96
N GLY A 120 -5.06 -23.55 -7.57
CA GLY A 120 -5.18 -23.97 -6.17
C GLY A 120 -6.59 -23.86 -5.57
N PHE A 121 -7.60 -23.58 -6.37
CA PHE A 121 -8.99 -23.56 -5.91
C PHE A 121 -9.60 -24.96 -5.90
N GLU A 122 -10.52 -25.21 -4.96
CA GLU A 122 -11.23 -26.48 -4.85
C GLU A 122 -12.37 -26.59 -5.87
N ARG A 123 -12.52 -27.76 -6.48
CA ARG A 123 -13.68 -28.07 -7.35
C ARG A 123 -14.95 -28.21 -6.51
N ILE A 124 -16.02 -27.56 -6.97
CA ILE A 124 -17.36 -27.68 -6.38
C ILE A 124 -18.21 -28.65 -7.20
N ASP A 125 -18.23 -28.45 -8.53
CA ASP A 125 -19.00 -29.26 -9.47
C ASP A 125 -18.23 -29.46 -10.79
N ILE A 126 -18.88 -30.00 -11.80
CA ILE A 126 -18.27 -30.28 -13.11
C ILE A 126 -17.79 -29.02 -13.85
N ASN A 127 -18.43 -27.86 -13.63
CA ASN A 127 -18.18 -26.61 -14.32
C ASN A 127 -17.56 -25.53 -13.42
N ARG A 128 -17.61 -25.68 -12.09
CA ARG A 128 -17.29 -24.63 -11.13
C ARG A 128 -16.31 -25.08 -10.05
N ALA A 129 -15.45 -24.15 -9.68
CA ALA A 129 -14.59 -24.18 -8.51
C ALA A 129 -14.95 -23.05 -7.55
N THR A 130 -14.57 -23.20 -6.27
CA THR A 130 -14.69 -22.13 -5.28
C THR A 130 -13.82 -20.93 -5.66
N ALA A 131 -14.24 -19.73 -5.33
CA ALA A 131 -13.38 -18.54 -5.36
C ALA A 131 -12.70 -18.30 -4.00
N GLY A 132 -12.90 -19.18 -3.02
CA GLY A 132 -12.28 -19.13 -1.70
C GLY A 132 -12.89 -18.10 -0.74
N LEU A 133 -13.94 -17.39 -1.14
CA LEU A 133 -14.60 -16.38 -0.33
C LEU A 133 -16.12 -16.58 -0.37
N MET A 134 -16.77 -16.55 0.78
CA MET A 134 -18.24 -16.63 0.87
C MET A 134 -18.78 -15.84 2.06
N ARG A 135 -20.04 -15.44 1.97
CA ARG A 135 -20.84 -14.92 3.08
C ARG A 135 -21.94 -15.91 3.40
N VAL A 136 -22.02 -16.36 4.65
CA VAL A 136 -23.00 -17.37 5.08
C VAL A 136 -23.58 -17.03 6.46
N PRO A 137 -24.82 -17.46 6.76
CA PRO A 137 -25.39 -17.29 8.10
C PRO A 137 -24.77 -18.27 9.10
N GLY A 138 -24.73 -17.87 10.37
CA GLY A 138 -24.13 -18.65 11.47
C GLY A 138 -24.80 -19.98 11.74
N GLU A 139 -26.08 -20.12 11.42
CA GLU A 139 -26.81 -21.39 11.53
C GLU A 139 -26.14 -22.55 10.75
N LEU A 140 -25.41 -22.26 9.66
CA LEU A 140 -24.73 -23.30 8.89
C LEU A 140 -23.52 -23.90 9.63
N VAL A 141 -22.99 -23.21 10.63
CA VAL A 141 -21.86 -23.69 11.44
C VAL A 141 -22.28 -24.86 12.34
N GLU A 142 -23.55 -24.94 12.74
CA GLU A 142 -24.07 -26.05 13.56
C GLU A 142 -23.94 -27.40 12.85
N GLN A 143 -24.08 -27.41 11.52
CA GLN A 143 -23.95 -28.62 10.71
C GLN A 143 -22.52 -29.19 10.71
N LEU A 144 -21.50 -28.39 11.05
CA LEU A 144 -20.13 -28.87 11.19
C LEU A 144 -19.97 -29.87 12.35
N HIS A 145 -20.86 -29.86 13.34
CA HIS A 145 -20.78 -30.80 14.47
C HIS A 145 -21.05 -32.25 14.06
N GLN A 146 -21.68 -32.45 12.90
CA GLN A 146 -21.96 -33.77 12.33
C GLN A 146 -20.77 -34.34 11.53
N LEU A 147 -19.72 -33.52 11.31
CA LEU A 147 -18.56 -33.89 10.51
C LEU A 147 -17.39 -34.37 11.39
N PRO A 148 -16.46 -35.15 10.81
CA PRO A 148 -15.22 -35.53 11.49
C PRO A 148 -14.41 -34.32 11.97
N ILE A 149 -13.65 -34.50 13.06
CA ILE A 149 -12.88 -33.43 13.71
C ILE A 149 -11.76 -32.85 12.83
N ASP A 150 -11.27 -33.63 11.86
CA ASP A 150 -10.18 -33.30 10.94
C ASP A 150 -10.65 -32.65 9.63
N VAL A 151 -11.94 -32.37 9.50
CA VAL A 151 -12.50 -31.76 8.28
C VAL A 151 -11.92 -30.36 8.03
N ASP A 152 -11.63 -30.05 6.77
CA ASP A 152 -11.36 -28.66 6.40
C ASP A 152 -12.64 -27.84 6.45
N VAL A 153 -12.71 -26.94 7.44
CA VAL A 153 -13.92 -26.18 7.76
C VAL A 153 -14.36 -25.26 6.61
N PRO A 154 -13.49 -24.44 5.97
CA PRO A 154 -13.90 -23.66 4.80
C PRO A 154 -14.49 -24.50 3.67
N SER A 155 -13.85 -25.63 3.32
CA SER A 155 -14.38 -26.56 2.30
C SER A 155 -15.71 -27.17 2.71
N ALA A 156 -15.84 -27.63 3.96
CA ALA A 156 -17.08 -28.20 4.49
C ALA A 156 -18.23 -27.20 4.50
N LEU A 157 -17.99 -25.98 5.00
CA LEU A 157 -18.98 -24.91 5.00
C LEU A 157 -19.41 -24.53 3.58
N THR A 158 -18.48 -24.56 2.60
CA THR A 158 -18.82 -24.29 1.20
C THR A 158 -19.81 -25.33 0.69
N ARG A 159 -19.57 -26.62 0.97
CA ARG A 159 -20.47 -27.71 0.56
C ARG A 159 -21.81 -27.63 1.27
N ILE A 160 -21.83 -27.37 2.58
CA ILE A 160 -23.05 -27.17 3.37
C ILE A 160 -23.87 -26.02 2.80
N ALA A 161 -23.24 -24.86 2.53
CA ALA A 161 -23.92 -23.69 1.98
C ALA A 161 -24.57 -23.98 0.62
N LEU A 162 -23.90 -24.74 -0.25
CA LEU A 162 -24.48 -25.10 -1.54
C LEU A 162 -25.63 -26.11 -1.39
N GLN A 163 -25.52 -27.07 -0.45
CA GLN A 163 -26.58 -28.03 -0.14
C GLN A 163 -27.83 -27.36 0.46
N THR A 164 -27.65 -26.29 1.24
CA THR A 164 -28.76 -25.48 1.78
C THR A 164 -29.32 -24.46 0.80
N GLY A 165 -28.78 -24.39 -0.42
CA GLY A 165 -29.31 -23.55 -1.49
C GLY A 165 -28.82 -22.09 -1.46
N ILE A 166 -27.71 -21.79 -0.76
CA ILE A 166 -27.08 -20.47 -0.84
C ILE A 166 -26.68 -20.17 -2.29
N ALA A 167 -27.01 -18.96 -2.74
CA ALA A 167 -26.78 -18.55 -4.12
C ALA A 167 -25.28 -18.56 -4.48
N MET A 168 -24.98 -19.01 -5.69
CA MET A 168 -23.64 -18.89 -6.28
C MET A 168 -23.51 -17.59 -7.06
N ARG A 169 -22.37 -16.91 -6.93
CA ARG A 169 -22.05 -15.72 -7.72
C ARG A 169 -20.66 -15.87 -8.34
N GLU A 170 -20.60 -15.79 -9.66
CA GLU A 170 -19.33 -15.91 -10.37
C GLU A 170 -18.50 -14.63 -10.25
N ILE A 171 -17.21 -14.78 -9.98
CA ILE A 171 -16.29 -13.64 -9.97
C ILE A 171 -15.99 -13.14 -11.40
N PRO A 172 -15.95 -11.81 -11.63
CA PRO A 172 -15.68 -11.25 -12.96
C PRO A 172 -14.35 -11.74 -13.54
N ALA A 173 -14.31 -12.00 -14.85
CA ALA A 173 -13.10 -12.49 -15.53
C ALA A 173 -11.87 -11.58 -15.32
N ALA A 174 -12.08 -10.26 -15.28
CA ALA A 174 -11.02 -9.28 -15.04
C ALA A 174 -10.40 -9.39 -13.63
N ALA A 175 -11.14 -9.87 -12.62
CA ALA A 175 -10.60 -10.14 -11.29
C ALA A 175 -9.78 -11.44 -11.28
N ARG A 176 -10.17 -12.43 -12.10
CA ARG A 176 -9.54 -13.75 -12.23
C ARG A 176 -8.19 -13.71 -12.95
N SER A 177 -8.11 -12.97 -14.04
CA SER A 177 -6.91 -12.91 -14.89
C SER A 177 -5.81 -12.00 -14.34
N GLY A 178 -6.11 -11.22 -13.29
CA GLY A 178 -5.20 -10.24 -12.71
C GLY A 178 -4.53 -10.70 -11.41
N THR A 179 -3.93 -9.73 -10.71
CA THR A 179 -3.28 -9.93 -9.41
C THR A 179 -4.25 -9.82 -8.23
N ALA A 180 -5.51 -9.48 -8.51
CA ALA A 180 -6.49 -9.12 -7.50
C ALA A 180 -7.18 -10.31 -6.83
N TRP A 181 -7.00 -11.55 -7.34
CA TRP A 181 -7.69 -12.73 -6.81
C TRP A 181 -6.87 -14.01 -7.02
N ARG A 182 -6.09 -14.43 -6.01
CA ARG A 182 -5.15 -15.55 -6.14
C ARG A 182 -5.09 -16.37 -4.83
N VAL A 183 -4.87 -17.68 -4.94
CA VAL A 183 -4.44 -18.50 -3.79
C VAL A 183 -2.92 -18.62 -3.84
N VAL A 184 -2.27 -18.23 -2.76
CA VAL A 184 -0.81 -18.26 -2.62
C VAL A 184 -0.42 -19.52 -1.87
N ARG A 185 0.30 -20.43 -2.54
CA ARG A 185 0.66 -21.74 -1.98
C ARG A 185 2.13 -21.84 -1.62
N THR A 186 2.98 -21.10 -2.30
CA THR A 186 4.45 -21.15 -2.15
C THR A 186 5.05 -19.75 -2.10
N GLU A 187 6.26 -19.65 -1.58
CA GLU A 187 7.03 -18.40 -1.54
C GLU A 187 7.31 -17.85 -2.95
N ALA A 188 7.58 -18.72 -3.93
CA ALA A 188 7.77 -18.31 -5.32
C ALA A 188 6.50 -17.69 -5.93
N GLU A 189 5.33 -18.26 -5.63
CA GLU A 189 4.04 -17.68 -6.05
C GLU A 189 3.77 -16.33 -5.37
N ALA A 190 4.14 -16.20 -4.10
CA ALA A 190 3.99 -14.97 -3.33
C ALA A 190 4.86 -13.83 -3.90
N PHE A 191 6.12 -14.14 -4.21
CA PHE A 191 7.06 -13.20 -4.82
C PHE A 191 6.62 -12.75 -6.21
N ALA A 192 6.20 -13.69 -7.08
CA ALA A 192 5.70 -13.37 -8.41
C ALA A 192 4.41 -12.52 -8.34
N LEU A 193 3.51 -12.83 -7.41
CA LEU A 193 2.31 -12.04 -7.17
C LEU A 193 2.64 -10.62 -6.70
N GLU A 194 3.61 -10.45 -5.81
CA GLU A 194 4.03 -9.14 -5.30
C GLU A 194 4.54 -8.22 -6.41
N ASP A 195 5.37 -8.74 -7.32
CA ASP A 195 5.91 -7.97 -8.44
C ASP A 195 4.81 -7.52 -9.41
N ASP A 196 3.93 -8.43 -9.84
CA ASP A 196 2.82 -8.07 -10.71
C ASP A 196 1.82 -7.12 -10.01
N TRP A 197 1.62 -7.29 -8.72
CA TRP A 197 0.76 -6.43 -7.91
C TRP A 197 1.34 -5.01 -7.81
N LEU A 198 2.65 -4.87 -7.56
CA LEU A 198 3.34 -3.58 -7.53
C LEU A 198 3.27 -2.89 -8.91
N ARG A 199 3.52 -3.62 -10.00
CA ARG A 199 3.46 -3.05 -11.37
C ARG A 199 2.07 -2.53 -11.73
N SER A 200 1.03 -3.32 -11.45
CA SER A 200 -0.36 -2.94 -11.74
C SER A 200 -0.82 -1.75 -10.90
N ARG A 201 -0.41 -1.66 -9.62
CA ARG A 201 -0.69 -0.52 -8.74
C ARG A 201 0.06 0.74 -9.13
N LEU A 202 1.31 0.61 -9.53
CA LEU A 202 2.15 1.74 -9.94
C LEU A 202 1.94 2.12 -11.41
N GLY A 203 0.79 1.78 -12.01
CA GLY A 203 0.44 2.05 -13.41
C GLY A 203 0.61 3.51 -13.85
N ASP A 204 0.46 3.74 -15.15
CA ASP A 204 0.78 5.03 -15.79
C ASP A 204 -0.22 6.13 -15.44
N ASP A 205 0.10 6.90 -14.41
CA ASP A 205 -0.64 8.09 -14.04
C ASP A 205 -0.38 9.22 -15.06
N ALA A 206 -1.46 9.84 -15.56
CA ALA A 206 -1.45 10.94 -16.53
C ALA A 206 -0.97 12.26 -15.89
N GLY A 207 0.26 12.26 -15.37
CA GLY A 207 0.84 13.36 -14.62
C GLY A 207 2.26 13.06 -14.15
N ARG A 208 2.91 12.05 -14.74
CA ARG A 208 4.22 11.58 -14.31
C ARG A 208 5.29 12.62 -14.57
N SER A 209 6.04 12.90 -13.51
CA SER A 209 7.24 13.73 -13.55
C SER A 209 8.47 12.82 -13.53
N PRO A 210 9.63 13.28 -14.05
CA PRO A 210 10.84 12.45 -14.13
C PRO A 210 11.29 11.89 -12.78
N GLY A 211 11.24 12.68 -11.71
CA GLY A 211 11.61 12.23 -10.37
C GLY A 211 10.65 11.18 -9.80
N ARG A 212 9.34 11.29 -10.05
CA ARG A 212 8.38 10.22 -9.69
C ARG A 212 8.61 8.95 -10.50
N ALA A 213 8.99 9.08 -11.77
CA ALA A 213 9.34 7.93 -12.60
C ALA A 213 10.58 7.20 -12.05
N LEU A 214 11.61 7.94 -11.61
CA LEU A 214 12.78 7.37 -10.94
C LEU A 214 12.41 6.68 -9.62
N ALA A 215 11.59 7.33 -8.78
CA ALA A 215 11.11 6.73 -7.53
C ALA A 215 10.38 5.41 -7.79
N ARG A 216 9.51 5.38 -8.82
CA ARG A 216 8.81 4.16 -9.25
C ARG A 216 9.77 3.08 -9.71
N ILE A 217 10.75 3.40 -10.56
CA ILE A 217 11.75 2.43 -11.01
C ILE A 217 12.47 1.84 -9.80
N GLY A 218 12.88 2.67 -8.83
CA GLY A 218 13.49 2.21 -7.58
C GLY A 218 12.60 1.24 -6.80
N VAL A 219 11.31 1.55 -6.64
CA VAL A 219 10.36 0.66 -5.95
C VAL A 219 10.09 -0.62 -6.73
N LEU A 220 10.02 -0.59 -8.06
CA LEU A 220 9.83 -1.80 -8.86
C LEU A 220 11.08 -2.68 -8.87
N SER A 221 12.27 -2.09 -8.82
CA SER A 221 13.53 -2.84 -8.81
C SER A 221 13.88 -3.42 -7.44
N PHE A 222 13.62 -2.68 -6.35
CA PHE A 222 14.08 -3.04 -5.01
C PHE A 222 12.94 -3.24 -4.00
N GLY A 223 11.72 -2.81 -4.31
CA GLY A 223 10.61 -2.78 -3.37
C GLY A 223 10.27 -4.15 -2.83
N SER A 224 10.28 -5.19 -3.67
CA SER A 224 9.99 -6.55 -3.22
C SER A 224 10.99 -7.04 -2.16
N SER A 225 12.30 -6.88 -2.43
CA SER A 225 13.36 -7.21 -1.47
C SER A 225 13.23 -6.41 -0.16
N LEU A 226 12.94 -5.10 -0.25
CA LEU A 226 12.79 -4.24 0.92
C LEU A 226 11.55 -4.62 1.75
N LEU A 227 10.44 -4.95 1.09
CA LEU A 227 9.19 -5.36 1.75
C LEU A 227 9.36 -6.70 2.48
N HIS A 228 10.14 -7.62 1.92
CA HIS A 228 10.52 -8.87 2.59
C HIS A 228 11.37 -8.65 3.85
N ALA A 229 12.14 -7.57 3.94
CA ALA A 229 12.84 -7.20 5.18
C ALA A 229 11.90 -6.66 6.28
N GLY A 230 10.62 -6.39 5.96
CA GLY A 230 9.56 -6.05 6.92
C GLY A 230 9.62 -4.63 7.51
N ASN A 231 10.54 -3.78 7.05
CA ASN A 231 10.66 -2.40 7.52
C ASN A 231 11.04 -1.41 6.39
N ALA A 232 10.62 -1.71 5.16
CA ALA A 232 11.00 -1.00 3.95
C ALA A 232 10.77 0.51 4.06
N SER A 233 9.55 0.90 4.41
CA SER A 233 9.17 2.33 4.45
C SER A 233 9.96 3.12 5.49
N ASN A 234 10.26 2.54 6.66
CA ASN A 234 11.06 3.21 7.68
C ASN A 234 12.54 3.28 7.30
N ALA A 235 13.10 2.23 6.70
CA ALA A 235 14.49 2.24 6.21
C ALA A 235 14.69 3.32 5.13
N VAL A 236 13.76 3.42 4.16
CA VAL A 236 13.81 4.49 3.15
C VAL A 236 13.59 5.86 3.78
N SER A 237 12.69 5.99 4.76
CA SER A 237 12.50 7.26 5.49
C SER A 237 13.76 7.69 6.25
N LEU A 238 14.52 6.75 6.80
CA LEU A 238 15.82 7.05 7.43
C LEU A 238 16.84 7.52 6.39
N ALA A 239 16.86 6.91 5.20
CA ALA A 239 17.71 7.36 4.10
C ALA A 239 17.36 8.78 3.61
N VAL A 240 16.07 9.17 3.64
CA VAL A 240 15.64 10.56 3.38
C VAL A 240 16.25 11.51 4.42
N LEU A 241 16.14 11.20 5.70
CA LEU A 241 16.69 12.02 6.78
C LEU A 241 18.23 12.13 6.69
N ALA A 242 18.90 11.01 6.41
CA ALA A 242 20.34 11.00 6.18
C ALA A 242 20.74 11.89 4.98
N SER A 243 19.98 11.83 3.88
CA SER A 243 20.21 12.68 2.71
C SER A 243 20.03 14.18 3.02
N ILE A 244 19.01 14.54 3.82
CA ILE A 244 18.81 15.92 4.28
C ILE A 244 19.96 16.38 5.17
N ALA A 245 20.42 15.51 6.09
CA ALA A 245 21.55 15.83 6.97
C ALA A 245 22.85 16.03 6.18
N MET A 246 23.11 15.19 5.16
CA MET A 246 24.23 15.36 4.23
C MET A 246 24.11 16.67 3.45
N ALA A 247 22.90 17.03 3.00
CA ALA A 247 22.68 18.28 2.30
C ALA A 247 22.98 19.51 3.17
N ALA A 248 22.52 19.49 4.43
CA ALA A 248 22.82 20.53 5.40
C ALA A 248 24.33 20.64 5.70
N GLY A 249 25.01 19.50 5.86
CA GLY A 249 26.46 19.46 6.05
C GLY A 249 27.22 20.06 4.86
N LEU A 250 26.86 19.69 3.63
CA LEU A 250 27.47 20.26 2.42
C LEU A 250 27.21 21.76 2.28
N GLY A 251 25.97 22.20 2.55
CA GLY A 251 25.64 23.63 2.60
C GLY A 251 26.47 24.40 3.61
N TRP A 252 26.71 23.83 4.79
CA TRP A 252 27.57 24.42 5.84
C TRP A 252 29.01 24.61 5.38
N PHE A 253 29.56 23.69 4.59
CA PHE A 253 30.90 23.80 4.00
C PHE A 253 30.95 24.66 2.73
N GLY A 254 29.85 25.33 2.35
CA GLY A 254 29.76 26.14 1.14
C GLY A 254 29.64 25.32 -0.16
N LEU A 255 29.46 24.00 -0.06
CA LEU A 255 29.25 23.10 -1.19
C LEU A 255 27.74 22.98 -1.52
N ALA A 256 27.07 24.13 -1.66
CA ALA A 256 25.61 24.19 -1.81
C ALA A 256 25.08 23.43 -3.03
N ALA A 257 25.83 23.36 -4.13
CA ALA A 257 25.49 22.55 -5.30
C ALA A 257 25.30 21.06 -4.95
N GLY A 258 26.21 20.50 -4.14
CA GLY A 258 26.08 19.16 -3.60
C GLY A 258 24.89 19.05 -2.65
N GLY A 259 24.65 20.08 -1.83
CA GLY A 259 23.46 20.19 -0.98
C GLY A 259 22.17 20.02 -1.77
N PHE A 260 21.97 20.80 -2.83
CA PHE A 260 20.78 20.72 -3.69
C PHE A 260 20.62 19.35 -4.35
N ALA A 261 21.72 18.72 -4.77
CA ALA A 261 21.69 17.36 -5.32
C ALA A 261 21.21 16.33 -4.29
N PHE A 262 21.68 16.40 -3.04
CA PHE A 262 21.22 15.52 -1.97
C PHE A 262 19.75 15.77 -1.57
N VAL A 263 19.28 17.01 -1.62
CA VAL A 263 17.84 17.30 -1.41
C VAL A 263 16.98 16.73 -2.57
N ALA A 264 17.47 16.79 -3.81
CA ALA A 264 16.81 16.14 -4.95
C ALA A 264 16.69 14.62 -4.75
N VAL A 265 17.77 13.96 -4.31
CA VAL A 265 17.78 12.53 -3.96
C VAL A 265 16.81 12.24 -2.81
N ALA A 266 16.84 13.07 -1.75
CA ALA A 266 15.95 12.93 -0.60
C ALA A 266 14.47 12.95 -1.03
N TRP A 267 14.10 13.78 -2.01
CA TRP A 267 12.74 13.81 -2.53
C TRP A 267 12.36 12.55 -3.31
N VAL A 268 13.24 12.03 -4.16
CA VAL A 268 12.99 10.75 -4.87
C VAL A 268 12.78 9.61 -3.86
N LEU A 269 13.60 9.56 -2.82
CA LEU A 269 13.46 8.59 -1.73
C LEU A 269 12.17 8.79 -0.92
N ALA A 270 11.75 10.04 -0.67
CA ALA A 270 10.50 10.32 0.02
C ALA A 270 9.28 9.85 -0.79
N GLU A 271 9.30 10.01 -2.11
CA GLU A 271 8.25 9.48 -2.98
C GLU A 271 8.26 7.95 -3.02
N ALA A 272 9.43 7.32 -3.07
CA ALA A 272 9.55 5.87 -2.97
C ALA A 272 8.99 5.34 -1.62
N SER A 273 9.31 6.03 -0.51
CA SER A 273 8.76 5.75 0.82
C SER A 273 7.23 5.88 0.85
N ARG A 274 6.67 6.91 0.19
CA ARG A 274 5.22 7.09 0.08
C ARG A 274 4.56 5.90 -0.63
N LEU A 275 5.13 5.43 -1.74
CA LEU A 275 4.64 4.27 -2.50
C LEU A 275 4.71 2.99 -1.67
N LEU A 276 5.87 2.68 -1.07
CA LEU A 276 6.05 1.50 -0.21
C LEU A 276 5.09 1.49 0.98
N ARG A 277 4.94 2.64 1.64
CA ARG A 277 4.04 2.77 2.80
C ARG A 277 2.58 2.62 2.41
N SER A 278 2.19 3.07 1.22
CA SER A 278 0.83 2.87 0.72
C SER A 278 0.55 1.38 0.52
N ALA A 279 1.54 0.61 0.07
CA ALA A 279 1.44 -0.84 -0.05
C ALA A 279 1.32 -1.53 1.31
N GLU A 280 2.21 -1.21 2.25
CA GLU A 280 2.20 -1.78 3.61
C GLU A 280 0.88 -1.48 4.35
N ARG A 281 0.34 -0.25 4.25
CA ARG A 281 -0.90 0.12 4.93
C ARG A 281 -2.13 -0.56 4.37
N GLN A 282 -2.19 -0.71 3.05
CA GLN A 282 -3.30 -1.39 2.40
C GLN A 282 -3.38 -2.84 2.88
N ALA A 283 -2.23 -3.49 3.00
CA ALA A 283 -2.15 -4.85 3.52
C ALA A 283 -2.70 -4.99 4.95
N LEU A 284 -2.49 -3.95 5.76
CA LEU A 284 -2.92 -3.91 7.16
C LEU A 284 -4.35 -3.35 7.34
N GLY A 285 -5.04 -2.96 6.26
CA GLY A 285 -6.36 -2.32 6.34
C GLY A 285 -6.37 -1.02 7.16
N GLN A 286 -5.23 -0.37 7.32
CA GLN A 286 -5.10 0.78 8.23
C GLN A 286 -5.61 2.07 7.58
N PRO A 287 -6.41 2.89 8.31
CA PRO A 287 -6.82 4.20 7.82
C PRO A 287 -5.61 5.12 7.64
N LEU A 288 -5.73 6.09 6.71
CA LEU A 288 -4.72 7.13 6.59
C LEU A 288 -4.73 7.99 7.88
N PRO A 289 -3.57 8.20 8.54
CA PRO A 289 -3.50 9.13 9.66
C PRO A 289 -3.71 10.56 9.18
N ALA A 290 -4.11 11.43 10.09
CA ALA A 290 -4.36 12.85 9.82
C ALA A 290 -3.17 13.55 9.13
N ILE A 291 -1.94 13.20 9.51
CA ILE A 291 -0.71 13.67 8.83
C ILE A 291 0.09 12.45 8.39
N PRO A 292 0.10 12.13 7.08
CA PRO A 292 0.98 11.11 6.53
C PRO A 292 2.44 11.48 6.75
N ARG A 293 3.27 10.53 7.23
CA ARG A 293 4.71 10.77 7.41
C ARG A 293 5.41 11.25 6.12
N ALA A 294 4.94 10.78 4.96
CA ALA A 294 5.45 11.22 3.66
C ALA A 294 5.26 12.74 3.44
N ASP A 295 4.19 13.32 3.99
CA ASP A 295 3.94 14.77 3.87
C ASP A 295 4.83 15.56 4.83
N ALA A 296 5.07 15.04 6.04
CA ALA A 296 6.04 15.61 6.97
C ALA A 296 7.47 15.59 6.39
N LEU A 297 7.87 14.50 5.73
CA LEU A 297 9.15 14.43 5.00
C LEU A 297 9.19 15.43 3.84
N GLY A 298 8.07 15.60 3.12
CA GLY A 298 7.93 16.64 2.09
C GLY A 298 8.18 18.05 2.63
N TRP A 299 7.61 18.38 3.79
CA TRP A 299 7.85 19.68 4.45
C TRP A 299 9.30 19.85 4.87
N ALA A 300 9.94 18.79 5.39
CA ALA A 300 11.36 18.83 5.74
C ALA A 300 12.26 19.08 4.51
N ILE A 301 11.92 18.49 3.36
CA ILE A 301 12.60 18.72 2.09
C ILE A 301 12.42 20.16 1.61
N ASP A 302 11.19 20.69 1.65
CA ASP A 302 10.90 22.08 1.26
C ASP A 302 11.64 23.09 2.17
N LEU A 303 11.74 22.79 3.47
CA LEU A 303 12.55 23.56 4.42
C LEU A 303 14.04 23.49 4.09
N ALA A 304 14.57 22.31 3.76
CA ALA A 304 15.96 22.13 3.39
C ALA A 304 16.33 22.91 2.12
N PHE A 305 15.45 22.92 1.10
CA PHE A 305 15.66 23.78 -0.06
C PHE A 305 15.68 25.26 0.31
N THR A 306 14.72 25.70 1.12
CA THR A 306 14.64 27.10 1.58
C THR A 306 15.95 27.52 2.25
N ALA A 307 16.45 26.69 3.17
CA ALA A 307 17.69 26.94 3.88
C ALA A 307 18.91 26.96 2.93
N LEU A 308 19.00 26.04 1.97
CA LEU A 308 20.11 26.01 1.01
C LEU A 308 20.09 27.20 0.06
N ILE A 309 18.93 27.61 -0.46
CA ILE A 309 18.82 28.83 -1.28
C ILE A 309 19.27 30.04 -0.47
N LEU A 310 18.89 30.10 0.81
CA LEU A 310 19.25 31.19 1.70
C LEU A 310 20.76 31.23 1.93
N VAL A 311 21.38 30.09 2.23
CA VAL A 311 22.85 29.97 2.42
C VAL A 311 23.63 30.33 1.16
N ASP A 312 23.15 29.93 -0.02
CA ASP A 312 23.82 30.22 -1.30
C ASP A 312 23.56 31.65 -1.81
N THR A 313 22.58 32.36 -1.23
CA THR A 313 22.23 33.73 -1.66
C THR A 313 23.06 34.75 -0.89
N PRO A 314 23.87 35.59 -1.56
CA PRO A 314 24.67 36.61 -0.90
C PRO A 314 23.77 37.60 -0.17
N ARG A 315 24.13 37.92 1.08
CA ARG A 315 23.43 38.91 1.90
C ARG A 315 24.13 40.26 1.81
N PHE A 316 23.40 41.29 1.40
CA PHE A 316 23.97 42.62 1.31
C PHE A 316 23.95 43.33 2.69
N PRO A 317 25.01 44.09 3.04
CA PRO A 317 25.03 44.84 4.29
C PRO A 317 23.91 45.89 4.31
N GLY A 318 23.16 45.94 5.42
CA GLY A 318 21.99 46.81 5.57
C GLY A 318 20.67 46.22 5.05
N GLU A 319 20.69 45.04 4.42
CA GLU A 319 19.47 44.38 3.97
C GLU A 319 18.70 43.74 5.15
N PRO A 320 17.40 44.05 5.30
CA PRO A 320 16.57 43.42 6.33
C PRO A 320 16.42 41.93 6.07
N VAL A 321 16.44 41.12 7.14
CA VAL A 321 16.33 39.64 7.06
C VAL A 321 15.08 39.20 6.28
N LEU A 322 13.99 39.96 6.40
CA LEU A 322 12.73 39.68 5.71
C LEU A 322 12.87 39.79 4.18
N ALA A 323 13.63 40.76 3.67
CA ALA A 323 13.85 40.92 2.23
C ALA A 323 14.66 39.74 1.66
N TRP A 324 15.70 39.33 2.39
CA TRP A 324 16.53 38.18 2.04
C TRP A 324 15.73 36.85 2.03
N LEU A 325 14.81 36.67 2.99
CA LEU A 325 13.94 35.49 3.06
C LEU A 325 12.84 35.48 1.99
N CYS A 326 12.43 36.65 1.48
CA CYS A 326 11.26 36.80 0.63
C CYS A 326 11.35 35.97 -0.66
N VAL A 327 12.50 35.98 -1.33
CA VAL A 327 12.70 35.29 -2.60
C VAL A 327 12.56 33.77 -2.49
N PRO A 328 13.29 33.06 -1.61
CA PRO A 328 13.10 31.62 -1.44
C PRO A 328 11.70 31.26 -0.91
N ALA A 329 11.13 32.10 -0.02
CA ALA A 329 9.78 31.88 0.49
C ALA A 329 8.72 31.96 -0.62
N ILE A 330 8.81 32.93 -1.53
CA ILE A 330 7.88 33.05 -2.66
C ILE A 330 7.99 31.83 -3.58
N LEU A 331 9.22 31.40 -3.92
CA LEU A 331 9.40 30.21 -4.77
C LEU A 331 8.72 28.98 -4.15
N MET A 332 8.99 28.71 -2.88
CA MET A 332 8.42 27.55 -2.19
C MET A 332 6.92 27.65 -2.05
N MET A 333 6.39 28.83 -1.74
CA MET A 333 4.96 29.06 -1.69
C MET A 333 4.29 28.75 -3.04
N ILE A 334 4.89 29.16 -4.16
CA ILE A 334 4.38 28.84 -5.51
C ILE A 334 4.44 27.34 -5.76
N VAL A 335 5.57 26.68 -5.49
CA VAL A 335 5.75 25.23 -5.71
C VAL A 335 4.81 24.38 -4.83
N ILE A 336 4.43 24.87 -3.65
CA ILE A 336 3.48 24.21 -2.74
C ILE A 336 2.02 24.46 -3.18
N LEU A 337 1.67 25.71 -3.52
CA LEU A 337 0.29 26.10 -3.79
C LEU A 337 -0.16 25.82 -5.22
N LEU A 338 0.70 26.05 -6.22
CA LEU A 338 0.32 25.95 -7.63
C LEU A 338 -0.17 24.54 -8.04
N PRO A 339 0.45 23.43 -7.59
CA PRO A 339 -0.07 22.09 -7.85
C PRO A 339 -1.47 21.81 -7.26
N ARG A 340 -1.94 22.61 -6.30
CA ARG A 340 -3.30 22.48 -5.75
C ARG A 340 -4.37 23.04 -6.69
N VAL A 341 -3.98 23.94 -7.59
CA VAL A 341 -4.89 24.66 -8.50
C VAL A 341 -4.78 24.17 -9.94
N VAL A 342 -3.67 23.51 -10.31
CA VAL A 342 -3.41 22.99 -11.65
C VAL A 342 -3.65 21.48 -11.72
N GLU A 343 -4.20 21.00 -12.85
CA GLU A 343 -4.42 19.58 -13.13
C GLU A 343 -3.55 19.04 -14.28
N GLY A 344 -3.50 17.71 -14.41
CA GLY A 344 -2.85 17.01 -15.51
C GLY A 344 -1.32 17.06 -15.50
N ARG A 345 -0.73 17.01 -16.70
CA ARG A 345 0.73 16.98 -16.91
C ARG A 345 1.49 18.15 -16.25
N PRO A 346 1.07 19.44 -16.35
CA PRO A 346 1.83 20.54 -15.74
C PRO A 346 1.92 20.42 -14.21
N ARG A 347 0.89 19.90 -13.54
CA ARG A 347 0.92 19.61 -12.09
C ARG A 347 2.09 18.69 -11.74
N GLY A 348 2.30 17.65 -12.55
CA GLY A 348 3.40 16.70 -12.38
C GLY A 348 4.76 17.40 -12.34
N TRP A 349 5.06 18.19 -13.37
CA TRP A 349 6.33 18.90 -13.53
C TRP A 349 6.57 19.96 -12.45
N ILE A 350 5.56 20.77 -12.13
CA ILE A 350 5.66 21.80 -11.07
C ILE A 350 5.88 21.13 -9.70
N SER A 351 5.29 19.96 -9.50
CA SER A 351 5.44 19.21 -8.25
C SER A 351 6.75 18.43 -8.14
N ASP A 352 7.60 18.41 -9.16
CA ASP A 352 8.82 17.62 -9.18
C ASP A 352 9.98 18.37 -8.51
N ARG A 353 10.20 18.07 -7.22
CA ARG A 353 11.29 18.68 -6.46
C ARG A 353 12.65 18.09 -6.82
N ALA A 354 12.72 16.90 -7.41
CA ALA A 354 14.00 16.36 -7.88
C ALA A 354 14.52 17.17 -9.07
N LEU A 355 13.63 17.52 -10.02
CA LEU A 355 13.98 18.41 -11.12
C LEU A 355 14.38 19.81 -10.60
N LEU A 356 13.60 20.36 -9.65
CA LEU A 356 13.94 21.64 -9.01
C LEU A 356 15.33 21.59 -8.37
N GLY A 357 15.63 20.56 -7.59
CA GLY A 357 16.93 20.43 -6.94
C GLY A 357 18.08 20.24 -7.92
N LEU A 358 17.86 19.53 -9.03
CA LEU A 358 18.88 19.42 -10.08
C LEU A 358 19.16 20.76 -10.77
N VAL A 359 18.10 21.54 -11.08
CA VAL A 359 18.24 22.90 -11.63
C VAL A 359 18.98 23.82 -10.67
N LEU A 360 18.63 23.78 -9.37
CA LEU A 360 19.30 24.60 -8.35
C LEU A 360 20.74 24.14 -8.08
N ALA A 361 21.03 22.84 -8.17
CA ALA A 361 22.39 22.32 -8.05
C ALA A 361 23.29 22.85 -9.17
N VAL A 362 22.79 22.81 -10.41
CA VAL A 362 23.50 23.40 -11.58
C VAL A 362 23.66 24.91 -11.38
N ALA A 363 22.61 25.61 -10.98
CA ALA A 363 22.68 27.06 -10.74
C ALA A 363 23.72 27.43 -9.66
N SER A 364 23.79 26.66 -8.57
CA SER A 364 24.76 26.85 -7.48
C SER A 364 26.18 26.58 -7.94
N ALA A 365 26.41 25.57 -8.79
CA ALA A 365 27.73 25.31 -9.36
C ALA A 365 28.27 26.49 -10.20
N PHE A 366 27.39 27.31 -10.76
CA PHE A 366 27.75 28.53 -11.49
C PHE A 366 27.59 29.83 -10.67
N GLY A 367 27.19 29.75 -9.39
CA GLY A 367 26.93 30.92 -8.54
C GLY A 367 25.74 31.77 -8.99
N GLN A 368 24.76 31.18 -9.69
CA GLN A 368 23.61 31.86 -10.29
C GLN A 368 22.27 31.50 -9.63
N VAL A 369 22.25 30.94 -8.40
CA VAL A 369 21.01 30.49 -7.74
C VAL A 369 19.98 31.60 -7.64
N LEU A 370 20.37 32.80 -7.20
CA LEU A 370 19.42 33.91 -7.04
C LEU A 370 18.73 34.29 -8.36
N LEU A 371 19.50 34.33 -9.46
CA LEU A 371 18.97 34.62 -10.80
C LEU A 371 17.98 33.52 -11.21
N VAL A 372 18.38 32.26 -11.08
CA VAL A 372 17.55 31.12 -11.46
C VAL A 372 16.27 31.04 -10.63
N VAL A 373 16.34 31.26 -9.31
CA VAL A 373 15.16 31.29 -8.43
C VAL A 373 14.19 32.40 -8.85
N ARG A 374 14.67 33.60 -9.17
CA ARG A 374 13.83 34.70 -9.67
C ARG A 374 13.16 34.37 -11.00
N LEU A 375 13.92 33.77 -11.93
CA LEU A 375 13.38 33.31 -13.22
C LEU A 375 12.32 32.22 -13.03
N LEU A 376 12.56 31.25 -12.16
CA LEU A 376 11.59 30.21 -11.83
C LEU A 376 10.32 30.78 -11.23
N CYS A 377 10.41 31.73 -10.30
CA CYS A 377 9.23 32.43 -9.78
C CYS A 377 8.42 33.11 -10.89
N ALA A 378 9.08 33.85 -11.78
CA ALA A 378 8.43 34.54 -12.89
C ALA A 378 7.78 33.55 -13.88
N ILE A 379 8.48 32.48 -14.24
CA ILE A 379 7.98 31.44 -15.16
C ILE A 379 6.79 30.70 -14.54
N LEU A 380 6.88 30.28 -13.28
CA LEU A 380 5.80 29.56 -12.61
C LEU A 380 4.56 30.45 -12.42
N LEU A 381 4.75 31.74 -12.13
CA LEU A 381 3.66 32.70 -12.03
C LEU A 381 3.00 32.94 -13.40
N ALA A 382 3.79 33.11 -14.46
CA ALA A 382 3.26 33.23 -15.82
C ALA A 382 2.52 31.95 -16.24
N ALA A 383 3.06 30.77 -15.93
CA ALA A 383 2.39 29.50 -16.18
C ALA A 383 1.07 29.38 -15.40
N ALA A 384 1.03 29.83 -14.15
CA ALA A 384 -0.19 29.84 -13.34
C ALA A 384 -1.33 30.67 -13.96
N LEU A 385 -0.98 31.75 -14.68
CA LEU A 385 -1.96 32.61 -15.38
C LEU A 385 -2.45 32.00 -16.69
N LEU A 386 -1.66 31.14 -17.34
CA LEU A 386 -1.95 30.57 -18.66
C LEU A 386 -2.57 29.17 -18.61
N VAL A 387 -2.36 28.42 -17.53
CA VAL A 387 -2.81 27.03 -17.41
C VAL A 387 -4.27 26.98 -16.92
N PRO A 388 -5.12 26.11 -17.51
CA PRO A 388 -6.50 25.96 -17.06
C PRO A 388 -6.57 25.58 -15.59
N LEU A 389 -7.28 26.41 -14.81
CA LEU A 389 -7.53 26.18 -13.40
C LEU A 389 -8.46 24.97 -13.24
N ARG A 390 -8.20 24.21 -12.17
CA ARG A 390 -9.05 23.12 -11.69
C ARG A 390 -10.50 23.60 -11.56
N ARG A 391 -11.39 23.17 -12.46
CA ARG A 391 -12.82 23.44 -12.33
C ARG A 391 -13.37 22.51 -11.26
N HIS A 392 -13.78 23.07 -10.12
CA HIS A 392 -14.53 22.32 -9.12
C HIS A 392 -15.88 21.92 -9.73
N GLY A 393 -15.99 20.64 -10.12
CA GLY A 393 -17.24 19.97 -10.44
C GLY A 393 -17.78 19.24 -9.24
#